data_AF-A0A0G2I9Q5-F1
#
_entry.id   AF-A0A0G2I9Q5-F1
#
_cell.length_a   1.000
_cell.length_b   1.000
_cell.length_c   1.000
_cell.angle_alpha   90.00
_cell.angle_beta   90.00
_cell.angle_gamma   90.00
#
_symmetry.space_group_name_H-M   'P 1'
#
loop_
_entity.id
_entity.type
_entity.pdbx_description
1 polymer ?
#
loop_
_entity_poly.entity_id
_entity_poly.type
_entity_poly.pdbx_seq_one_letter_code
_entity_poly.pdbx_strand_id
1 'polypeptide(L)'
;MHLICGQLKEEFDLSETKRFQPPVNADDLFSKLYFDLAISDVYFPTEWQRTQHETVRKMMTFTSARPGTLLWASGYCRKKKDALCWRDIELFMVIDPERPNCKVLLMRARH
;
A
#
# COMPACT_ATOMS: atom_id res chain seq x y z
N MET A 1 -37.45 9.19 7.72
CA MET A 1 -36.40 8.34 7.11
C MET A 1 -35.11 9.14 7.15
N HIS A 2 -34.31 9.01 8.21
CA HIS A 2 -33.05 9.76 8.32
C HIS A 2 -31.98 9.05 7.49
N LEU A 3 -31.50 9.72 6.45
CA LEU A 3 -30.38 9.24 5.65
C LEU A 3 -29.13 9.29 6.53
N ILE A 4 -28.54 8.11 6.77
CA ILE A 4 -27.29 7.90 7.54
C ILE A 4 -26.18 8.87 7.07
N CYS A 5 -26.18 9.22 5.78
CA CYS A 5 -25.22 10.14 5.17
C CYS A 5 -25.31 11.58 5.70
N GLY A 6 -26.48 12.04 6.17
CA GLY A 6 -26.66 13.38 6.74
C GLY A 6 -26.01 13.51 8.13
N GLN A 7 -26.27 12.54 9.01
CA GLN A 7 -25.65 12.50 10.34
C GLN A 7 -24.13 12.37 10.26
N LEU A 8 -23.62 11.52 9.39
CA LEU A 8 -22.17 11.37 9.21
C LEU A 8 -21.49 12.64 8.68
N LYS A 9 -22.20 13.45 7.88
CA LYS A 9 -21.64 14.73 7.39
C LYS A 9 -21.50 15.76 8.51
N GLU A 10 -22.50 15.86 9.38
CA GLU A 10 -22.45 16.77 10.53
C GLU A 10 -21.45 16.30 11.59
N GLU A 11 -21.44 15.00 11.91
CA GLU A 11 -20.58 14.43 12.94
C GLU A 11 -19.09 14.51 12.59
N PHE A 12 -18.75 14.34 11.30
CA PHE A 12 -17.37 14.33 10.82
C PHE A 12 -16.98 15.59 10.02
N ASP A 13 -17.81 16.64 10.05
CA ASP A 13 -17.61 17.91 9.32
C ASP A 13 -17.21 17.69 7.84
N LEU A 14 -17.91 16.78 7.17
CA LEU A 14 -17.57 16.35 5.82
C LEU A 14 -18.13 17.35 4.80
N SER A 15 -17.26 18.20 4.28
CA SER A 15 -17.59 19.10 3.19
C SER A 15 -17.72 18.37 1.85
N GLU A 16 -18.76 18.72 1.08
CA GLU A 16 -18.90 18.30 -0.32
C GLU A 16 -17.96 19.05 -1.27
N THR A 17 -17.31 20.12 -0.81
CA THR A 17 -16.34 20.84 -1.63
C THR A 17 -15.10 19.96 -1.86
N LYS A 18 -14.78 19.72 -3.14
CA LYS A 18 -13.53 19.07 -3.51
C LYS A 18 -12.37 19.93 -3.04
N ARG A 19 -11.65 19.47 -2.00
CA ARG A 19 -10.32 20.00 -1.70
C ARG A 19 -9.38 19.60 -2.83
N PHE A 20 -8.67 20.57 -3.38
CA PHE A 20 -7.61 20.29 -4.35
C PHE A 20 -6.53 19.47 -3.65
N GLN A 21 -6.24 18.28 -4.17
CA GLN A 21 -5.05 17.53 -3.75
C GLN A 21 -3.87 18.05 -4.56
N PRO A 22 -2.81 18.55 -3.91
CA PRO A 22 -1.63 18.97 -4.63
C PRO A 22 -0.99 17.77 -5.35
N PRO A 23 -0.42 17.97 -6.55
CA PRO A 23 0.38 16.94 -7.18
C PRO A 23 1.57 16.59 -6.28
N VAL A 24 1.85 15.29 -6.14
CA VAL A 24 3.00 14.79 -5.39
C VAL A 24 4.08 14.45 -6.40
N ASN A 25 5.20 15.18 -6.37
CA ASN A 25 6.36 14.87 -7.20
C ASN A 25 7.25 13.81 -6.51
N ALA A 26 8.35 13.43 -7.16
CA ALA A 26 9.27 12.43 -6.62
C ALA A 26 9.97 12.90 -5.33
N ASP A 27 10.36 14.17 -5.25
CA ASP A 27 11.05 14.76 -4.09
C ASP A 27 10.14 14.86 -2.87
N ASP A 28 8.85 15.16 -3.10
CA ASP A 28 7.81 15.15 -2.07
C ASP A 28 7.65 13.75 -1.48
N LEU A 29 7.69 12.72 -2.35
CA LEU A 29 7.64 11.32 -1.91
C LEU A 29 8.87 10.95 -1.10
N PHE A 30 10.08 11.34 -1.53
CA PHE A 30 11.31 11.10 -0.77
C PHE A 30 11.30 11.81 0.58
N SER A 31 10.88 13.07 0.61
CA SER A 31 10.77 13.86 1.84
C SER A 31 9.76 13.21 2.80
N LYS A 32 8.65 12.71 2.27
CA LYS A 32 7.65 12.00 3.06
C LYS A 32 8.18 10.68 3.63
N LEU A 33 8.89 9.90 2.82
CA LEU A 33 9.53 8.66 3.26
C LEU A 33 10.55 8.91 4.38
N TYR A 34 11.36 9.96 4.24
CA TYR A 34 12.30 10.37 5.28
C TYR A 34 11.59 10.78 6.56
N PHE A 35 10.56 11.63 6.46
CA PHE A 35 9.74 12.01 7.61
C PHE A 35 9.15 10.79 8.32
N ASP A 36 8.56 9.86 7.57
CA ASP A 36 7.92 8.66 8.12
C ASP A 36 8.92 7.66 8.75
N LEU A 37 10.19 7.71 8.37
CA LEU A 37 11.26 6.90 8.95
C LEU A 37 11.95 7.56 10.16
N ALA A 38 12.28 8.85 10.06
CA ALA A 38 13.20 9.52 10.97
C ALA A 38 12.51 10.44 11.99
N ILE A 39 11.28 10.90 11.71
CA ILE A 39 10.61 11.94 12.49
C ILE A 39 9.26 11.45 13.04
N SER A 40 8.55 10.63 12.26
CA SER A 40 7.20 10.20 12.59
C SER A 40 7.15 9.26 13.80
N ASP A 41 6.30 9.62 14.77
CA ASP A 41 5.99 8.81 15.96
C ASP A 41 4.98 7.69 15.66
N VAL A 42 4.62 7.46 14.39
CA VAL A 42 3.71 6.37 14.02
C VAL A 42 4.37 5.04 14.38
N TYR A 43 3.74 4.36 15.34
CA TYR A 43 4.23 3.08 15.84
C TYR A 43 3.90 1.95 14.86
N PHE A 44 4.94 1.19 14.50
CA PHE A 44 4.81 -0.09 13.81
C PHE A 44 5.33 -1.20 14.73
N PRO A 45 4.58 -2.31 14.92
CA PRO A 45 5.03 -3.43 15.74
C PRO A 45 6.37 -4.04 15.30
N THR A 46 6.71 -3.94 14.00
CA THR A 46 7.99 -4.37 13.45
C THR A 46 8.46 -3.43 12.35
N GLU A 47 9.78 -3.30 12.17
CA GLU A 47 10.38 -2.54 11.06
C GLU A 47 9.99 -3.08 9.69
N TRP A 48 9.70 -4.38 9.62
CA TRP A 48 9.16 -5.02 8.41
C TRP A 48 7.81 -4.41 8.00
N GLN A 49 6.89 -4.21 8.95
CA GLN A 49 5.59 -3.60 8.67
C GLN A 49 5.71 -2.13 8.25
N ARG A 50 6.66 -1.37 8.84
CA ARG A 50 7.00 -0.02 8.39
C ARG A 50 7.43 -0.02 6.92
N THR A 51 8.34 -0.93 6.56
CA THR A 51 8.85 -1.07 5.19
C THR A 51 7.76 -1.48 4.19
N GLN A 52 6.85 -2.38 4.59
CA GLN A 52 5.71 -2.77 3.77
C GLN A 52 4.75 -1.60 3.52
N HIS A 53 4.45 -0.82 4.56
CA HIS A 53 3.59 0.35 4.47
C HIS A 53 4.15 1.40 3.50
N GLU A 54 5.46 1.67 3.58
CA GLU A 54 6.13 2.59 2.65
C GLU A 54 6.18 2.04 1.21
N THR A 55 6.32 0.73 1.05
CA THR A 55 6.27 0.09 -0.27
C THR A 55 4.89 0.28 -0.92
N VAL A 56 3.81 0.14 -0.16
CA VAL A 56 2.46 0.39 -0.65
C VAL A 56 2.30 1.85 -1.08
N ARG A 57 2.79 2.81 -0.29
CA ARG A 57 2.75 4.23 -0.66
C ARG A 57 3.50 4.52 -1.96
N LYS A 58 4.70 3.95 -2.14
CA LYS A 58 5.46 4.07 -3.39
C LYS A 58 4.68 3.52 -4.58
N MET A 59 4.06 2.34 -4.44
CA MET A 59 3.21 1.77 -5.49
C MET A 59 2.00 2.65 -5.79
N MET A 60 1.36 3.25 -4.79
CA MET A 60 0.24 4.18 -4.98
C MET A 60 0.67 5.40 -5.80
N THR A 61 1.80 6.03 -5.46
CA THR A 61 2.30 7.20 -6.19
C THR A 61 2.68 6.86 -7.63
N PHE A 62 3.25 5.68 -7.87
CA PHE A 62 3.67 5.27 -9.21
C PHE A 62 2.50 4.84 -10.11
N THR A 63 1.45 4.25 -9.55
CA THR A 63 0.34 3.66 -10.33
C THR A 63 -0.96 4.46 -10.26
N SER A 64 -1.02 5.48 -9.40
CA SER A 64 -2.25 6.17 -9.00
C SER A 64 -3.34 5.23 -8.44
N ALA A 65 -2.98 4.00 -8.05
CA ALA A 65 -3.91 3.02 -7.53
C ALA A 65 -4.32 3.37 -6.09
N ARG A 66 -5.58 3.09 -5.76
CA ARG A 66 -6.06 3.21 -4.37
C ARG A 66 -5.41 2.13 -3.50
N PRO A 67 -5.15 2.40 -2.20
CA PRO A 67 -4.53 1.41 -1.32
C PRO A 67 -5.33 0.12 -1.24
N GLY A 68 -6.67 0.21 -1.20
CA GLY A 68 -7.55 -0.97 -1.23
C GLY A 68 -7.40 -1.81 -2.50
N THR A 69 -7.15 -1.19 -3.65
CA THR A 69 -6.88 -1.89 -4.91
C THR A 69 -5.56 -2.64 -4.84
N LEU A 70 -4.51 -2.03 -4.28
CA LEU A 70 -3.21 -2.68 -4.10
C LEU A 70 -3.30 -3.84 -3.10
N LEU A 71 -4.01 -3.67 -1.99
CA LEU A 71 -4.19 -4.74 -0.98
C LEU A 71 -5.07 -5.89 -1.50
N TRP A 72 -6.07 -5.59 -2.32
CA TRP A 72 -6.91 -6.61 -2.94
C TRP A 72 -6.20 -7.34 -4.07
N ALA A 73 -5.51 -6.60 -4.96
CA ALA A 73 -4.74 -7.15 -6.08
C ALA A 73 -3.55 -7.98 -5.58
N SER A 74 -2.85 -7.50 -4.54
CA SER A 74 -1.74 -8.22 -3.91
C SER A 74 -2.15 -9.52 -3.23
N GLY A 75 -3.44 -9.76 -3.03
CA GLY A 75 -3.89 -10.94 -2.31
C GLY A 75 -3.57 -10.90 -0.81
N TYR A 76 -3.12 -9.76 -0.26
CA TYR A 76 -2.83 -9.60 1.18
C TYR A 76 -4.03 -9.99 2.07
N CYS A 77 -5.25 -9.66 1.64
CA CYS A 77 -6.49 -10.03 2.34
C CYS A 77 -7.01 -11.45 2.00
N ARG A 78 -6.38 -12.17 1.07
CA ARG A 78 -6.74 -13.55 0.76
C ARG A 78 -5.96 -14.48 1.69
N LYS A 79 -6.66 -15.25 2.51
CA LYS A 79 -6.10 -16.28 3.43
C LYS A 79 -5.20 -17.34 2.78
N LYS A 80 -5.00 -17.29 1.46
CA LYS A 80 -4.36 -18.35 0.66
C LYS A 80 -3.75 -17.77 -0.62
N LYS A 81 -2.78 -16.86 -0.51
CA LYS A 81 -1.93 -16.47 -1.65
C LYS A 81 -0.54 -16.04 -1.17
N ASP A 82 0.46 -16.87 -1.40
CA ASP A 82 1.89 -16.56 -1.21
C ASP A 82 2.46 -15.68 -2.35
N ALA A 83 1.60 -14.86 -2.98
CA ALA A 83 1.94 -14.14 -4.20
C ALA A 83 1.27 -12.76 -4.29
N LEU A 84 2.09 -11.74 -4.54
CA LEU A 84 1.69 -10.37 -4.88
C LEU A 84 1.34 -10.31 -6.37
N CYS A 85 0.06 -10.18 -6.72
CA CYS A 85 -0.38 -10.11 -8.12
C CYS A 85 -0.63 -8.66 -8.57
N TRP A 86 -0.19 -8.30 -9.77
CA TRP A 86 -0.52 -7.05 -10.45
C TRP A 86 -0.66 -7.25 -11.96
N ARG A 87 -1.87 -7.01 -12.50
CA ARG A 87 -2.22 -7.30 -13.91
C ARG A 87 -1.84 -8.73 -14.31
N ASP A 88 -0.95 -8.88 -15.28
CA ASP A 88 -0.38 -10.10 -15.83
C ASP A 88 0.86 -10.59 -15.07
N ILE A 89 1.30 -9.86 -14.04
CA ILE A 89 2.50 -10.15 -13.25
C ILE A 89 2.12 -10.73 -11.89
N GLU A 90 2.82 -11.79 -11.48
CA GLU A 90 2.70 -12.41 -10.17
C GLU A 90 4.10 -12.53 -9.53
N LEU A 91 4.26 -11.99 -8.33
CA LEU A 91 5.50 -12.01 -7.55
C LEU A 91 5.36 -13.00 -6.39
N PHE A 92 6.26 -13.97 -6.30
CA PHE A 92 6.32 -14.99 -5.25
C PHE A 92 7.59 -14.83 -4.43
N MET A 93 7.49 -15.04 -3.12
CA MET A 93 8.66 -15.15 -2.26
C MET A 93 8.82 -16.62 -1.87
N VAL A 94 9.83 -17.29 -2.42
CA VAL A 94 10.07 -18.73 -2.19
C VAL A 94 11.43 -18.95 -1.54
N ILE A 95 11.58 -20.07 -0.84
CA ILE A 95 12.88 -20.51 -0.33
C ILE A 95 13.64 -21.14 -1.50
N ASP A 96 14.89 -20.74 -1.68
CA ASP A 96 15.77 -21.36 -2.68
C ASP A 96 16.06 -22.82 -2.26
N PRO A 97 15.72 -23.83 -3.08
CA PRO A 97 15.96 -25.23 -2.73
C PRO A 97 17.46 -25.55 -2.57
N GLU A 98 18.35 -24.81 -3.23
CA GLU A 98 19.80 -24.98 -3.07
C GLU A 98 20.33 -24.22 -1.84
N ARG A 99 19.58 -23.22 -1.35
CA ARG A 99 19.98 -22.35 -0.24
C ARG A 99 18.79 -22.13 0.71
N PRO A 100 18.55 -23.06 1.65
CA PRO A 100 17.35 -23.04 2.50
C PRO A 100 17.25 -21.81 3.44
N ASN A 101 18.35 -21.10 3.68
CA ASN A 101 18.36 -19.84 4.43
C ASN A 101 18.10 -18.59 3.57
N CYS A 102 18.00 -18.73 2.25
CA CYS A 102 17.77 -17.63 1.32
C CYS A 102 16.32 -17.67 0.80
N LYS A 103 15.67 -16.50 0.87
CA LYS A 103 14.40 -16.26 0.18
C LYS A 103 14.68 -15.50 -1.10
N VAL A 104 14.12 -15.99 -2.21
CA VAL A 104 14.25 -15.38 -3.54
C VAL A 104 12.88 -14.90 -4.02
N LEU A 105 12.90 -13.75 -4.69
CA LEU A 105 11.72 -13.16 -5.30
C LEU A 105 11.60 -13.65 -6.75
N LEU A 106 10.55 -14.39 -7.06
CA LEU A 106 10.26 -14.88 -8.40
C LEU A 106 9.16 -14.04 -9.03
N MET A 107 9.38 -13.58 -10.26
CA MET A 107 8.38 -12.89 -11.07
C MET A 107 7.88 -13.83 -12.17
N ARG A 108 6.56 -14.06 -12.23
CA ARG A 108 5.88 -14.77 -13.32
C ARG A 108 5.03 -13.78 -14.10
N ALA A 109 5.28 -13.63 -15.40
CA ALA A 109 4.40 -12.90 -16.31
C ALA A 109 3.52 -13.90 -17.07
N ARG A 110 2.21 -13.64 -17.15
CA ARG A 110 1.26 -14.41 -17.97
C ARG A 110 0.98 -13.63 -19.25
N HIS A 111 1.67 -13.99 -20.33
CA HIS A 111 1.34 -13.54 -21.68
C HIS A 111 0.10 -14.24 -22.23
#